data_AF-B8CPM5-F1
#
_entry.id   AF-B8CPM5-F1
#
_cell.length_a   1.000
_cell.length_b   1.000
_cell.length_c   1.000
_cell.angle_alpha   90.00
_cell.angle_beta   90.00
_cell.angle_gamma   90.00
#
_symmetry.space_group_name_H-M   'P 1'
#
loop_
_entity.id
_entity.type
_entity.pdbx_description
1 polymer ?
#
loop_
_entity_poly.entity_id
_entity_poly.type
_entity_poly.pdbx_seq_one_letter_code
_entity_poly.pdbx_strand_id
1 'polypeptide(L)'
;MVAATLIKDIGIAMVINRVRVMMAESVNTAKRKDQPVKSKSLKTQPNSVDACLFLKQKLEGQKLEDCQTLHKLYSTLTKQPAVMWGSIIGFGQYHYRYASGREGDWPLTGFAARKNDITLYFMNGFGDYQDILPKLGKHKTGKSCLYIKRLSEVDLAVLTELITDSIVKMKERYPK
;
A
#
# COMPACT_ATOMS: atom_id res chain seq x y z
N MET A 1 63.90 -28.51 31.77
CA MET A 1 62.68 -29.32 32.05
C MET A 1 62.35 -29.05 33.51
N VAL A 2 61.36 -28.26 33.89
CA VAL A 2 59.92 -28.47 33.72
C VAL A 2 59.23 -27.10 33.83
N ALA A 3 58.66 -26.58 32.73
CA ALA A 3 57.85 -25.36 32.72
C ALA A 3 56.86 -25.41 31.54
N ALA A 4 56.02 -26.45 31.49
CA ALA A 4 55.09 -26.62 30.38
C ALA A 4 53.75 -27.29 30.75
N THR A 5 53.36 -27.28 32.02
CA THR A 5 52.15 -28.02 32.45
C THR A 5 51.30 -27.24 33.44
N LEU A 6 50.96 -25.98 33.13
CA LEU A 6 49.95 -25.25 33.92
C LEU A 6 49.13 -24.22 33.12
N ILE A 7 48.93 -24.42 31.82
CA ILE A 7 48.11 -23.53 30.97
C ILE A 7 46.99 -24.29 30.24
N LYS A 8 46.96 -25.63 30.29
CA LYS A 8 45.96 -26.43 29.55
C LYS A 8 44.60 -26.57 30.23
N ASP A 9 44.47 -26.23 31.51
CA ASP A 9 43.20 -26.43 32.24
C ASP A 9 42.24 -25.22 32.23
N ILE A 10 42.72 -24.02 31.88
CA ILE A 10 41.85 -22.83 31.76
C ILE A 10 41.07 -22.85 30.43
N GLY A 11 41.67 -23.40 29.37
CA GLY A 11 41.05 -23.47 28.04
C GLY A 11 39.84 -24.42 27.95
N ILE A 12 39.86 -25.54 28.69
CA ILE A 12 38.77 -26.52 28.68
C ILE A 12 37.56 -26.00 29.48
N ALA A 13 37.79 -25.37 30.63
CA ALA A 13 36.70 -24.81 31.45
C ALA A 13 35.93 -23.69 30.72
N MET A 14 36.61 -22.86 29.92
CA MET A 14 35.98 -21.79 29.16
C MET A 14 35.15 -22.30 27.97
N VAL A 15 35.61 -23.36 27.29
CA VAL A 15 34.84 -24.00 26.20
C VAL A 15 33.60 -24.73 26.74
N ILE A 16 33.72 -25.42 27.88
CA ILE A 16 32.59 -26.09 28.53
C ILE A 16 31.51 -25.08 28.98
N ASN A 17 31.93 -23.93 29.54
CA ASN A 17 30.96 -22.90 29.94
C ASN A 17 30.32 -22.20 28.72
N ARG A 18 31.06 -22.04 27.61
CA ARG A 18 30.54 -21.45 26.36
C ARG A 18 29.54 -22.37 25.65
N VAL A 19 29.76 -23.68 25.66
CA VAL A 19 28.79 -24.67 25.13
C VAL A 19 27.54 -24.75 26.03
N ARG A 20 27.69 -24.57 27.35
CA ARG A 20 26.55 -24.55 28.29
C ARG A 20 25.65 -23.33 28.12
N VAL A 21 26.21 -22.16 27.78
CA VAL A 21 25.42 -20.96 27.44
C VAL A 21 24.71 -21.11 26.09
N MET A 22 25.33 -21.75 25.10
CA MET A 22 24.71 -21.96 23.77
C MET A 22 23.51 -22.94 23.79
N MET A 23 23.41 -23.85 24.77
CA MET A 23 22.31 -24.80 24.87
C MET A 23 21.14 -24.31 25.74
N ALA A 24 21.32 -23.25 26.54
CA ALA A 24 20.28 -22.71 27.43
C ALA A 24 19.35 -21.68 26.77
N GLU A 25 19.66 -21.21 25.54
CA GLU A 25 18.79 -20.29 24.78
C GLU A 25 17.91 -21.01 23.74
N SER A 26 18.06 -22.33 23.59
CA SER A 26 17.27 -23.13 22.62
C SER A 26 15.98 -23.76 23.20
N VAL A 27 15.60 -23.43 24.44
CA VAL A 27 14.36 -23.92 25.08
C VAL A 27 13.50 -22.75 25.57
N ASN A 28 13.15 -21.83 24.68
CA ASN A 28 11.97 -20.95 24.88
C ASN A 28 11.20 -20.65 23.58
N THR A 29 11.29 -21.57 22.62
CA THR A 29 10.59 -21.55 21.32
C THR A 29 9.46 -22.61 21.27
N ALA A 30 8.79 -22.86 22.38
CA ALA A 30 7.66 -23.79 22.41
C ALA A 30 6.52 -23.27 23.30
N LYS A 31 5.85 -22.19 22.83
CA LYS A 31 4.45 -21.86 23.17
C LYS A 31 3.88 -20.74 22.29
N ARG A 32 4.15 -20.74 20.97
CA ARG A 32 3.18 -20.15 20.04
C ARG A 32 2.19 -21.26 19.72
N LYS A 33 1.02 -21.19 20.35
CA LYS A 33 -0.14 -21.98 19.96
C LYS A 33 -0.32 -21.76 18.46
N ASP A 34 -0.33 -22.84 17.68
CA ASP A 34 -0.93 -22.88 16.34
C ASP A 34 -2.43 -22.65 16.49
N GLN A 35 -2.79 -21.41 16.84
CA GLN A 35 -4.13 -20.93 16.60
C GLN A 35 -4.23 -20.68 15.11
N PRO A 36 -5.23 -21.24 14.41
CA PRO A 36 -5.53 -20.81 13.06
C PRO A 36 -5.69 -19.29 13.09
N VAL A 37 -4.88 -18.58 12.30
CA VAL A 37 -5.03 -17.14 12.12
C VAL A 37 -6.45 -16.95 11.58
N LYS A 38 -7.37 -16.53 12.44
CA LYS A 38 -8.75 -16.23 12.08
C LYS A 38 -8.67 -15.07 11.08
N SER A 39 -8.72 -15.38 9.79
CA SER A 39 -8.55 -14.40 8.72
C SER A 39 -9.77 -13.50 8.71
N LYS A 40 -9.68 -12.38 9.44
CA LYS A 40 -10.63 -11.28 9.26
C LYS A 40 -10.45 -10.78 7.83
N SER A 41 -11.43 -11.03 6.98
CA SER A 41 -11.43 -10.56 5.60
C SER A 41 -11.22 -9.04 5.56
N LEU A 42 -10.46 -8.56 4.56
CA LEU A 42 -10.31 -7.12 4.38
C LEU A 42 -11.70 -6.54 4.12
N LYS A 43 -12.04 -5.44 4.78
CA LYS A 43 -13.36 -4.80 4.65
C LYS A 43 -13.65 -4.28 3.23
N THR A 44 -12.60 -4.02 2.46
CA THR A 44 -12.67 -3.47 1.12
C THR A 44 -12.25 -4.56 0.14
N GLN A 45 -13.19 -5.02 -0.65
CA GLN A 45 -13.06 -6.13 -1.61
C GLN A 45 -13.66 -5.70 -2.96
N PRO A 46 -13.18 -6.26 -4.08
CA PRO A 46 -13.77 -6.01 -5.38
C PRO A 46 -15.20 -6.56 -5.41
N ASN A 47 -16.09 -5.89 -6.13
CA ASN A 47 -17.47 -6.33 -6.34
C ASN A 47 -17.98 -5.92 -7.72
N SER A 48 -19.12 -6.48 -8.11
CA SER A 48 -19.70 -6.35 -9.45
C SER A 48 -20.60 -5.13 -9.64
N VAL A 49 -20.57 -4.14 -8.73
CA VAL A 49 -21.33 -2.90 -8.92
C VAL A 49 -20.73 -2.13 -10.10
N ASP A 50 -21.59 -1.67 -11.02
CA ASP A 50 -21.17 -0.82 -12.12
C ASP A 50 -20.77 0.57 -11.62
N ALA A 51 -19.53 0.98 -11.91
CA ALA A 51 -18.98 2.24 -11.42
C ALA A 51 -19.71 3.47 -11.98
N CYS A 52 -20.11 3.45 -13.26
CA CYS A 52 -20.82 4.56 -13.91
C CYS A 52 -22.22 4.74 -13.32
N LEU A 53 -22.94 3.64 -13.11
CA LEU A 53 -24.24 3.60 -12.43
C LEU A 53 -24.10 4.09 -10.99
N PHE A 54 -23.10 3.60 -10.26
CA PHE A 54 -22.83 4.03 -8.89
C PHE A 54 -22.63 5.54 -8.80
N LEU A 55 -21.83 6.13 -9.69
CA LEU A 55 -21.63 7.58 -9.73
C LEU A 55 -22.94 8.32 -9.96
N LYS A 56 -23.72 7.93 -10.98
CA LYS A 56 -25.00 8.57 -11.32
C LYS A 56 -26.05 8.44 -10.23
N GLN A 57 -26.02 7.37 -9.44
CA GLN A 57 -26.96 7.15 -8.33
C GLN A 57 -26.58 7.88 -7.05
N LYS A 58 -25.29 8.19 -6.84
CA LYS A 58 -24.79 8.73 -5.56
C LYS A 58 -24.40 10.20 -5.62
N LEU A 59 -24.21 10.75 -6.80
CA LEU A 59 -23.68 12.10 -7.01
C LEU A 59 -24.55 12.87 -7.99
N GLU A 60 -24.48 14.19 -7.88
CA GLU A 60 -25.17 15.14 -8.74
C GLU A 60 -24.29 16.39 -8.97
N GLY A 61 -24.68 17.21 -9.95
CA GLY A 61 -24.01 18.46 -10.30
C GLY A 61 -22.52 18.30 -10.59
N GLN A 62 -21.73 19.32 -10.22
CA GLN A 62 -20.29 19.40 -10.52
C GLN A 62 -19.51 18.16 -10.05
N LYS A 63 -19.89 17.57 -8.91
CA LYS A 63 -19.16 16.43 -8.36
C LYS A 63 -19.33 15.16 -9.20
N LEU A 64 -20.52 14.98 -9.81
CA LEU A 64 -20.76 13.90 -10.74
C LEU A 64 -19.90 14.08 -12.00
N GLU A 65 -19.88 15.28 -12.57
CA GLU A 65 -19.09 15.63 -13.76
C GLU A 65 -17.59 15.42 -13.53
N ASP A 66 -17.08 15.89 -12.39
CA ASP A 66 -15.68 15.70 -11.99
C ASP A 66 -15.33 14.21 -11.87
N CYS A 67 -16.19 13.42 -11.24
CA CYS A 67 -15.97 11.99 -11.08
C CYS A 67 -16.07 11.21 -12.40
N GLN A 68 -16.95 11.63 -13.32
CA GLN A 68 -17.02 11.05 -14.67
C GLN A 68 -15.77 11.39 -15.48
N THR A 69 -15.25 12.61 -15.34
CA THR A 69 -13.99 13.02 -15.96
C THR A 69 -12.83 12.18 -15.43
N LEU A 70 -12.74 12.00 -14.11
CA LEU A 70 -11.74 11.12 -13.49
C LEU A 70 -11.89 9.67 -13.94
N HIS A 71 -13.11 9.14 -14.01
CA HIS A 71 -13.34 7.79 -14.52
C HIS A 71 -12.75 7.62 -15.92
N LYS A 72 -13.05 8.54 -16.84
CA LYS A 72 -12.49 8.52 -18.21
C LYS A 72 -10.97 8.64 -18.22
N LEU A 73 -10.41 9.53 -17.40
CA LEU A 73 -8.96 9.73 -17.29
C LEU A 73 -8.27 8.44 -16.83
N TYR A 74 -8.71 7.86 -15.72
CA TYR A 74 -8.12 6.62 -15.19
C TYR A 74 -8.28 5.44 -16.15
N SER A 75 -9.45 5.26 -16.79
CA SER A 75 -9.62 4.24 -17.82
C SER A 75 -8.61 4.39 -18.96
N THR A 76 -8.36 5.63 -19.39
CA THR A 76 -7.42 5.94 -20.48
C THR A 76 -5.98 5.64 -20.06
N LEU A 77 -5.54 6.14 -18.91
CA LEU A 77 -4.16 5.99 -18.43
C LEU A 77 -3.82 4.53 -18.10
N THR A 78 -4.77 3.81 -17.51
CA THR A 78 -4.52 2.42 -17.09
C THR A 78 -4.77 1.40 -18.19
N LYS A 79 -5.62 1.72 -19.18
CA LYS A 79 -6.19 0.77 -20.14
C LYS A 79 -6.88 -0.41 -19.45
N GLN A 80 -7.54 -0.14 -18.32
CA GLN A 80 -8.26 -1.14 -17.52
C GLN A 80 -9.70 -0.66 -17.28
N PRO A 81 -10.68 -1.58 -17.21
CA PRO A 81 -12.02 -1.23 -16.76
C PRO A 81 -12.00 -0.85 -15.27
N ALA A 82 -12.98 -0.04 -14.87
CA ALA A 82 -13.21 0.27 -13.47
C ALA A 82 -13.76 -0.96 -12.72
N VAL A 83 -13.28 -1.17 -11.49
CA VAL A 83 -13.82 -2.17 -10.56
C VAL A 83 -14.18 -1.47 -9.26
N MET A 84 -15.34 -1.80 -8.70
CA MET A 84 -15.78 -1.24 -7.42
C MET A 84 -15.15 -1.97 -6.23
N TRP A 85 -14.60 -1.22 -5.29
CA TRP A 85 -13.99 -1.68 -4.05
C TRP A 85 -14.68 -0.98 -2.87
N GLY A 86 -15.84 -1.48 -2.47
CA GLY A 86 -16.75 -0.80 -1.54
C GLY A 86 -17.26 0.53 -2.13
N SER A 87 -16.61 1.64 -1.80
CA SER A 87 -16.91 2.99 -2.33
C SER A 87 -15.76 3.60 -3.14
N ILE A 88 -14.73 2.79 -3.43
CA ILE A 88 -13.59 3.17 -4.25
C ILE A 88 -13.83 2.64 -5.66
N ILE A 89 -13.60 3.49 -6.66
CA ILE A 89 -13.54 3.11 -8.06
C ILE A 89 -12.06 2.87 -8.36
N GLY A 90 -11.68 1.60 -8.48
CA GLY A 90 -10.32 1.15 -8.69
C GLY A 90 -10.05 0.76 -10.14
N PHE A 91 -8.80 0.90 -10.57
CA PHE A 91 -8.35 0.54 -11.92
C PHE A 91 -7.08 -0.29 -11.80
N GLY A 92 -7.07 -1.44 -12.47
CA GLY A 92 -6.03 -2.45 -12.28
C GLY A 92 -6.01 -3.01 -10.86
N GLN A 93 -5.09 -3.94 -10.61
CA GLN A 93 -4.94 -4.61 -9.32
C GLN A 93 -3.48 -5.02 -9.15
N TYR A 94 -3.01 -5.00 -7.91
CA TYR A 94 -1.75 -5.62 -7.49
C TYR A 94 -1.97 -6.46 -6.22
N HIS A 95 -1.09 -7.43 -6.02
CA HIS A 95 -1.06 -8.24 -4.83
C HIS A 95 0.07 -7.78 -3.91
N TYR A 96 -0.23 -7.46 -2.66
CA TYR A 96 0.77 -7.05 -1.68
C TYR A 96 1.00 -8.15 -0.66
N ARG A 97 2.23 -8.27 -0.16
CA ARG A 97 2.58 -9.15 0.96
C ARG A 97 3.49 -8.41 1.93
N TYR A 98 3.10 -8.35 3.20
CA TYR A 98 3.89 -7.78 4.28
C TYR A 98 4.87 -8.81 4.87
N ALA A 99 5.92 -8.33 5.54
CA ALA A 99 6.88 -9.18 6.25
C ALA A 99 6.22 -10.05 7.35
N SER A 100 5.06 -9.64 7.87
CA SER A 100 4.25 -10.43 8.81
C SER A 100 3.52 -11.62 8.19
N GLY A 101 3.63 -11.82 6.87
CA GLY A 101 2.88 -12.83 6.12
C GLY A 101 1.47 -12.42 5.73
N ARG A 102 0.99 -11.25 6.17
CA ARG A 102 -0.30 -10.72 5.76
C ARG A 102 -0.23 -10.24 4.31
N GLU A 103 -1.14 -10.73 3.48
CA GLU A 103 -1.23 -10.36 2.08
C GLU A 103 -2.66 -9.99 1.66
N GLY A 104 -2.82 -9.60 0.41
CA GLY A 104 -4.11 -9.34 -0.19
C GLY A 104 -4.01 -8.52 -1.48
N ASP A 105 -5.17 -8.27 -2.05
CA ASP A 105 -5.30 -7.53 -3.29
C ASP A 105 -5.74 -6.10 -3.03
N TRP A 106 -5.28 -5.19 -3.89
CA TRP A 106 -5.67 -3.79 -3.85
C TRP A 106 -5.69 -3.21 -5.27
N PRO A 107 -6.56 -2.21 -5.56
CA PRO A 107 -6.51 -1.53 -6.84
C PRO A 107 -5.16 -0.84 -7.04
N LEU A 108 -4.62 -0.91 -8.27
CA LEU A 108 -3.35 -0.27 -8.62
C LEU A 108 -3.40 1.24 -8.40
N THR A 109 -4.54 1.83 -8.78
CA THR A 109 -4.86 3.25 -8.58
C THR A 109 -6.38 3.41 -8.57
N GLY A 110 -6.88 4.59 -8.22
CA GLY A 110 -8.32 4.85 -8.24
C GLY A 110 -8.73 6.11 -7.51
N PHE A 111 -10.03 6.28 -7.34
CA PHE A 111 -10.59 7.41 -6.60
C PHE A 111 -11.87 7.06 -5.85
N ALA A 112 -12.30 7.94 -4.96
CA ALA A 112 -13.59 7.86 -4.28
C ALA A 112 -14.18 9.25 -4.07
N ALA A 113 -15.49 9.39 -4.32
CA ALA A 113 -16.24 10.56 -3.92
C ALA A 113 -16.58 10.44 -2.42
N ARG A 114 -15.91 11.24 -1.58
CA ARG A 114 -16.21 11.36 -0.14
C ARG A 114 -17.22 12.47 0.10
N LYS A 115 -17.73 12.64 1.32
CA LYS A 115 -18.73 13.69 1.62
C LYS A 115 -18.27 15.07 1.13
N ASN A 116 -17.07 15.47 1.53
CA ASN A 116 -16.59 16.84 1.30
C ASN A 116 -15.57 16.97 0.16
N ASP A 117 -14.94 15.87 -0.26
CA ASP A 117 -13.79 15.86 -1.15
C ASP A 117 -13.90 14.72 -2.16
N ILE A 118 -13.10 14.78 -3.22
CA ILE A 118 -12.74 13.66 -4.07
C ILE A 118 -11.36 13.19 -3.60
N THR A 119 -11.25 11.92 -3.24
CA THR A 119 -9.99 11.30 -2.80
C THR A 119 -9.41 10.49 -3.94
N LEU A 120 -8.17 10.80 -4.33
CA LEU A 120 -7.39 10.09 -5.33
C LEU A 120 -6.33 9.25 -4.63
N TYR A 121 -6.14 8.01 -5.08
CA TYR A 121 -5.27 7.03 -4.42
C TYR A 121 -3.92 6.90 -5.15
N PHE A 122 -2.85 7.31 -4.47
CA PHE A 122 -1.46 7.24 -4.93
C PHE A 122 -0.71 6.22 -4.07
N MET A 123 -0.71 4.96 -4.51
CA MET A 123 -0.23 3.84 -3.68
C MET A 123 1.28 3.88 -3.43
N ASN A 124 2.04 4.61 -4.26
CA ASN A 124 3.46 4.86 -4.06
C ASN A 124 3.75 6.03 -3.08
N GLY A 125 2.72 6.74 -2.59
CA GLY A 125 2.87 7.91 -1.72
C GLY A 125 3.32 9.16 -2.47
N PHE A 126 3.81 10.17 -1.74
CA PHE A 126 4.16 11.49 -2.28
C PHE A 126 5.62 11.92 -2.03
N GLY A 127 6.50 10.98 -1.65
CA GLY A 127 7.91 11.28 -1.38
C GLY A 127 8.61 11.94 -2.57
N ASP A 128 8.32 11.46 -3.78
CA ASP A 128 8.97 11.91 -5.01
C ASP A 128 8.27 13.09 -5.69
N TYR A 129 7.20 13.62 -5.09
CA TYR A 129 6.32 14.61 -5.73
C TYR A 129 6.42 16.02 -5.15
N GLN A 130 7.45 16.30 -4.36
CA GLN A 130 7.58 17.59 -3.65
C GLN A 130 7.66 18.79 -4.60
N ASP A 131 8.25 18.64 -5.79
CA ASP A 131 8.43 19.74 -6.75
C ASP A 131 7.22 19.97 -7.66
N ILE A 132 6.40 18.94 -7.86
CA ILE A 132 5.24 18.97 -8.76
C ILE A 132 3.93 19.27 -8.01
N LEU A 133 3.79 18.84 -6.75
CA LEU A 133 2.59 19.09 -5.95
C LEU A 133 2.25 20.58 -5.80
N PRO A 134 3.20 21.51 -5.58
CA PRO A 134 2.90 22.94 -5.51
C PRO A 134 2.24 23.50 -6.78
N LYS A 135 2.51 22.88 -7.94
CA LYS A 135 1.95 23.28 -9.24
C LYS A 135 0.53 22.76 -9.46
N LEU A 136 0.09 21.78 -8.67
CA LEU A 136 -1.21 21.13 -8.83
C LEU A 136 -2.38 22.07 -8.54
N GLY A 137 -2.22 23.08 -7.69
CA GLY A 137 -3.33 23.89 -7.19
C GLY A 137 -3.82 23.44 -5.81
N LYS A 138 -5.10 23.65 -5.48
CA LYS A 138 -5.59 23.48 -4.11
C LYS A 138 -5.90 22.02 -3.78
N HIS A 139 -5.06 21.46 -2.92
CA HIS A 139 -5.14 20.05 -2.52
C HIS A 139 -4.69 19.84 -1.07
N LYS A 140 -4.94 18.64 -0.54
CA LYS A 140 -4.32 18.13 0.69
C LYS A 140 -3.79 16.73 0.44
N THR A 141 -2.73 16.31 1.14
CA THR A 141 -2.19 14.96 1.05
C THR A 141 -2.30 14.23 2.40
N GLY A 142 -2.48 12.91 2.31
CA GLY A 142 -2.24 11.96 3.40
C GLY A 142 -1.08 11.03 3.02
N LYS A 143 -1.01 9.83 3.62
CA LYS A 143 0.06 8.86 3.30
C LYS A 143 0.05 8.43 1.83
N SER A 144 -1.14 8.10 1.30
CA SER A 144 -1.34 7.59 -0.06
C SER A 144 -2.61 8.16 -0.71
N CYS A 145 -3.11 9.26 -0.15
CA CYS A 145 -4.36 9.89 -0.55
C CYS A 145 -4.11 11.35 -0.90
N LEU A 146 -4.61 11.78 -2.05
CA LEU A 146 -4.69 13.18 -2.44
C LEU A 146 -6.16 13.61 -2.37
N TYR A 147 -6.44 14.72 -1.71
CA TYR A 147 -7.79 15.25 -1.52
C TYR A 147 -7.95 16.55 -2.29
N ILE A 148 -8.95 16.60 -3.17
CA ILE A 148 -9.34 17.79 -3.93
C ILE A 148 -10.83 18.05 -3.73
N LYS A 149 -11.26 19.32 -3.81
CA LYS A 149 -12.69 19.66 -3.70
C LYS A 149 -13.45 19.41 -4.99
N ARG A 150 -12.85 19.82 -6.10
CA ARG A 150 -13.39 19.78 -7.46
C ARG A 150 -12.23 19.87 -8.44
N LEU A 151 -12.43 19.45 -9.69
CA LEU A 151 -11.37 19.49 -10.70
C LEU A 151 -10.96 20.91 -11.10
N SER A 152 -11.86 21.89 -11.03
CA SER A 152 -11.53 23.29 -11.35
C SER A 152 -10.62 23.99 -10.34
N GLU A 153 -10.33 23.36 -9.20
CA GLU A 153 -9.37 23.86 -8.20
C GLU A 153 -7.96 23.31 -8.41
N VAL A 154 -7.75 22.46 -9.44
CA VAL A 154 -6.46 21.85 -9.75
C VAL A 154 -6.11 21.93 -11.23
N ASP A 155 -4.83 21.90 -11.54
CA ASP A 155 -4.33 21.75 -12.90
C ASP A 155 -4.45 20.28 -13.34
N LEU A 156 -5.30 20.04 -14.34
CA LEU A 156 -5.58 18.70 -14.84
C LEU A 156 -4.38 18.06 -15.55
N ALA A 157 -3.49 18.85 -16.16
CA ALA A 157 -2.28 18.34 -16.79
C ALA A 157 -1.29 17.87 -15.73
N VAL A 158 -1.07 18.68 -14.68
CA VAL A 158 -0.24 18.29 -13.53
C VAL A 158 -0.81 17.05 -12.83
N LEU A 159 -2.13 16.99 -12.65
CA LEU A 159 -2.78 15.82 -12.07
C LEU A 159 -2.57 14.56 -12.93
N THR A 160 -2.65 14.70 -14.25
CA THR A 160 -2.44 13.61 -15.20
C THR A 160 -1.01 13.08 -15.13
N GLU A 161 -0.02 13.97 -15.05
CA GLU A 161 1.39 13.62 -14.87
C GLU A 161 1.61 12.82 -13.58
N LEU A 162 1.10 13.34 -12.46
CA LEU A 162 1.17 12.67 -11.15
C LEU A 162 0.57 11.26 -11.19
N ILE A 163 -0.63 11.11 -11.76
CA ILE A 163 -1.31 9.81 -11.86
C ILE A 163 -0.52 8.86 -12.74
N THR A 164 0.03 9.35 -13.86
CA THR A 164 0.80 8.54 -14.80
C THR A 164 2.06 8.00 -14.14
N ASP A 165 2.86 8.86 -13.49
CA ASP A 165 4.07 8.44 -12.78
C ASP A 165 3.75 7.44 -11.66
N SER A 166 2.67 7.67 -10.91
CA SER A 166 2.20 6.75 -9.87
C SER A 166 1.87 5.36 -10.43
N ILE A 167 1.18 5.30 -11.57
CA ILE A 167 0.85 4.04 -12.25
C ILE A 167 2.13 3.32 -12.70
N VAL A 168 3.10 4.04 -13.27
CA VAL A 168 4.37 3.47 -13.73
C VAL A 168 5.13 2.85 -12.56
N LYS A 169 5.37 3.63 -11.50
CA LYS A 169 6.07 3.15 -10.30
C LYS A 169 5.39 1.96 -9.64
N MET A 170 4.06 1.93 -9.62
CA MET A 170 3.31 0.81 -9.08
C MET A 170 3.43 -0.45 -9.95
N LYS A 171 3.44 -0.31 -11.28
CA LYS A 171 3.66 -1.44 -12.20
C LYS A 171 5.08 -1.98 -12.11
N GLU A 172 6.08 -1.12 -11.94
CA GLU A 172 7.47 -1.53 -11.73
C GLU A 172 7.66 -2.26 -10.39
N ARG A 173 6.99 -1.78 -9.33
CA ARG A 173 7.05 -2.41 -8.00
C ARG A 173 6.31 -3.75 -7.94
N TYR A 174 5.23 -3.89 -8.70
CA TYR A 174 4.39 -5.08 -8.74
C TYR A 174 4.21 -5.56 -10.19
N PRO A 175 5.27 -6.13 -10.79
CA PRO A 175 5.17 -6.70 -12.12
C PRO A 175 4.15 -7.85 -12.13
N LYS A 176 3.39 -7.94 -13.22
CA LYS A 176 2.45 -9.05 -13.45
C LYS A 176 3.15 -10.24 -14.07
#